data_AF-A0AAD3SGW4-F1
#
_entry.id   AF-A0AAD3SGW4-F1
#
_cell.length_a   1.000
_cell.length_b   1.000
_cell.length_c   1.000
_cell.angle_alpha   90.00
_cell.angle_beta   90.00
_cell.angle_gamma   90.00
#
_symmetry.space_group_name_H-M   'P 1'
#
loop_
_entity.id
_entity.type
_entity.pdbx_description
1 polymer ?
#
loop_
_entity_poly.entity_id
_entity_poly.type
_entity_poly.pdbx_seq_one_letter_code
_entity_poly.pdbx_strand_id
1 'polypeptide(L)'
;MLLCVCVWQNVDKQRACAAASRCVGGGCERLVVQVCVFDQVGLTVLEWGRLEVVVYLSVVALVSYSLTEAAAVICNELISLRRHPRKLEIQAVGSTFGTFFRVTTYGESHGGGVGCVIDGCPPRLPLSEDDLQVDLDRRRPGQSRITTPRKETDTCQIYSGVAEGVTTGTPIMVKVPNTDQRGHDYSEMSLAYRPSHADATYDFKYGVRSVQGGGRSSARETIGRVAAGAIAKKILKKFSGTEVLAYVSQVHQVVLPEELVNHETLALEQIESNIVRCPDPEYGEKMIDAIDAVRVKGDSVGGVVTCIVRNAPRGLGSPVFDKLEAELAKAALSLPATKGFEFGSGFAGTFLTGSEHNDEFYTNNQGKIRTKTNRSGGIQGGISNGEIIKMRIAFKPTSTIGKKQNTVTRGKEETELLARGRHDPCVVPRAVPMVEAMVALVLVDQLMAQYAQCQLFPINPALQEPMLLPELEPIRVSL
;
A
#
# COMPACT_ATOMS: atom_id res chain seq x y z
N MET A 1 -49.08 -40.36 -5.32
CA MET A 1 -47.63 -40.48 -5.62
C MET A 1 -46.96 -39.35 -4.85
N LEU A 2 -46.33 -39.63 -3.70
CA LEU A 2 -45.58 -38.59 -2.95
C LEU A 2 -44.34 -38.25 -3.78
N LEU A 3 -44.24 -37.02 -4.30
CA LEU A 3 -42.98 -36.52 -4.84
C LEU A 3 -42.21 -35.91 -3.67
N CYS A 4 -41.31 -36.69 -3.08
CA CYS A 4 -40.36 -36.19 -2.10
C CYS A 4 -39.21 -35.51 -2.86
N VAL A 5 -39.20 -34.17 -2.94
CA VAL A 5 -38.07 -33.43 -3.52
C VAL A 5 -37.08 -33.12 -2.40
N CYS A 6 -36.13 -34.03 -2.17
CA CYS A 6 -34.97 -33.76 -1.35
C CYS A 6 -33.97 -32.92 -2.16
N VAL A 7 -33.82 -31.63 -1.82
CA VAL A 7 -32.70 -30.81 -2.33
C VAL A 7 -31.53 -30.96 -1.36
N TRP A 8 -30.51 -31.70 -1.78
CA TRP A 8 -29.23 -31.81 -1.08
C TRP A 8 -28.37 -30.57 -1.37
N GLN A 9 -27.81 -29.96 -0.33
CA GLN A 9 -26.60 -29.14 -0.44
C GLN A 9 -25.50 -29.78 0.41
N ASN A 10 -24.33 -29.93 -0.19
CA ASN A 10 -23.10 -30.39 0.45
C ASN A 10 -22.81 -29.61 1.73
N VAL A 11 -23.07 -30.23 2.87
CA VAL A 11 -22.22 -30.13 4.06
C VAL A 11 -22.04 -31.56 4.55
N ASP A 12 -20.79 -31.99 4.72
CA ASP A 12 -20.45 -33.24 5.39
C ASP A 12 -21.27 -33.40 6.69
N LYS A 13 -22.21 -34.37 6.71
CA LYS A 13 -22.46 -35.36 7.77
C LYS A 13 -23.88 -35.93 7.71
N GLN A 14 -23.92 -37.26 7.83
CA GLN A 14 -25.05 -38.15 8.11
C GLN A 14 -26.22 -37.52 8.91
N ARG A 15 -27.46 -37.72 8.44
CA ARG A 15 -28.58 -38.34 9.21
C ARG A 15 -29.87 -38.44 8.38
N ALA A 16 -30.56 -39.56 8.59
CA ALA A 16 -31.77 -39.99 7.90
C ALA A 16 -33.02 -39.23 8.33
N CYS A 17 -34.07 -39.25 7.50
CA CYS A 17 -35.44 -39.20 7.99
C CYS A 17 -36.35 -40.10 7.14
N ALA A 18 -36.90 -41.11 7.81
CA ALA A 18 -37.91 -42.04 7.33
C ALA A 18 -39.30 -41.50 7.68
N ALA A 19 -40.28 -41.72 6.80
CA ALA A 19 -41.65 -42.06 7.20
C ALA A 19 -42.42 -42.57 5.97
N ALA A 20 -42.86 -43.82 6.06
CA ALA A 20 -43.80 -44.44 5.15
C ALA A 20 -45.16 -44.53 5.83
N SER A 21 -46.25 -44.35 5.09
CA SER A 21 -47.55 -44.95 5.43
C SER A 21 -48.41 -45.17 4.19
N ARG A 22 -48.91 -46.41 4.06
CA ARG A 22 -49.83 -46.93 3.04
C ARG A 22 -51.30 -46.62 3.38
N CYS A 23 -52.13 -46.49 2.33
CA CYS A 23 -53.44 -47.14 2.09
C CYS A 23 -54.31 -46.21 1.21
N VAL A 24 -54.61 -46.55 -0.05
CA VAL A 24 -55.70 -47.41 -0.60
C VAL A 24 -57.09 -46.78 -0.45
N GLY A 25 -57.71 -46.44 -1.58
CA GLY A 25 -59.17 -46.27 -1.74
C GLY A 25 -59.63 -44.85 -2.06
N GLY A 26 -60.14 -44.68 -3.29
CA GLY A 26 -60.97 -43.60 -3.86
C GLY A 26 -61.25 -42.31 -3.08
N GLY A 27 -60.98 -41.17 -3.72
CA GLY A 27 -61.53 -39.87 -3.33
C GLY A 27 -60.52 -38.73 -3.45
N CYS A 28 -60.93 -37.63 -4.07
CA CYS A 28 -60.12 -36.44 -4.35
C CYS A 28 -59.85 -35.66 -3.05
N GLU A 29 -58.59 -35.48 -2.64
CA GLU A 29 -58.23 -34.54 -1.55
C GLU A 29 -56.93 -33.77 -1.83
N ARG A 30 -56.94 -32.52 -1.32
CA ARG A 30 -56.06 -31.37 -1.61
C ARG A 30 -54.56 -31.66 -1.44
N LEU A 31 -53.76 -31.18 -2.39
CA LEU A 31 -52.30 -31.13 -2.28
C LEU A 31 -51.90 -29.97 -1.36
N VAL A 32 -51.47 -30.25 -0.13
CA VAL A 32 -50.82 -29.27 0.74
C VAL A 32 -49.33 -29.30 0.48
N VAL A 33 -48.79 -28.24 -0.13
CA VAL A 33 -47.34 -28.06 -0.34
C VAL A 33 -46.81 -27.20 0.80
N GLN A 34 -45.93 -27.76 1.63
CA GLN A 34 -45.25 -27.03 2.70
C GLN A 34 -43.95 -26.44 2.13
N VAL A 35 -43.89 -25.12 1.96
CA VAL A 35 -42.68 -24.40 1.53
C VAL A 35 -42.04 -23.78 2.77
N CYS A 36 -40.87 -24.28 3.18
CA CYS A 36 -40.04 -23.63 4.20
C CYS A 36 -39.00 -22.73 3.51
N VAL A 37 -39.11 -21.42 3.71
CA VAL A 37 -38.09 -20.44 3.31
C VAL A 37 -37.27 -20.10 4.54
N PHE A 38 -35.96 -20.38 4.52
CA PHE A 38 -35.02 -19.89 5.52
C PHE A 38 -34.15 -18.82 4.87
N ASP A 39 -34.23 -17.60 5.41
CA ASP A 39 -33.37 -16.50 5.03
C ASP A 39 -32.20 -16.39 6.02
N GLN A 40 -30.98 -16.24 5.50
CA GLN A 40 -29.77 -15.99 6.29
C GLN A 40 -29.41 -14.52 6.15
N VAL A 41 -29.75 -13.67 7.12
CA VAL A 41 -28.91 -12.59 7.71
C VAL A 41 -29.56 -12.14 9.02
N GLY A 42 -28.77 -11.96 10.06
CA GLY A 42 -29.21 -11.88 11.46
C GLY A 42 -29.91 -10.59 11.93
N LEU A 43 -30.74 -10.81 12.96
CA LEU A 43 -31.13 -9.93 14.08
C LEU A 43 -31.45 -8.44 13.79
N THR A 44 -32.75 -8.16 13.69
CA THR A 44 -33.36 -7.06 14.46
C THR A 44 -34.81 -7.43 14.78
N VAL A 45 -35.17 -7.46 16.07
CA VAL A 45 -36.55 -7.63 16.53
C VAL A 45 -37.25 -6.28 16.39
N LEU A 46 -38.24 -6.18 15.51
CA LEU A 46 -39.24 -5.10 15.53
C LEU A 46 -40.62 -5.69 15.20
N GLU A 47 -41.47 -5.61 16.21
CA GLU A 47 -42.95 -5.58 16.29
C GLU A 47 -43.83 -6.21 15.19
N TRP A 48 -44.83 -6.95 15.67
CA TRP A 48 -45.91 -7.54 14.90
C TRP A 48 -46.79 -6.46 14.25
N GLY A 49 -46.72 -6.36 12.93
CA GLY A 49 -47.68 -5.60 12.11
C GLY A 49 -48.14 -6.45 10.92
N ARG A 50 -49.46 -6.59 10.73
CA ARG A 50 -50.07 -7.25 9.57
C ARG A 50 -49.58 -6.59 8.27
N LEU A 51 -48.97 -7.36 7.38
CA LEU A 51 -48.87 -7.00 5.96
C LEU A 51 -49.84 -7.87 5.17
N GLU A 52 -50.93 -7.26 4.69
CA GLU A 52 -51.78 -7.82 3.65
C GLU A 52 -51.04 -7.73 2.32
N VAL A 53 -50.76 -8.87 1.69
CA VAL A 53 -50.28 -8.92 0.30
C VAL A 53 -51.50 -9.05 -0.61
N VAL A 54 -51.92 -7.93 -1.18
CA VAL A 54 -52.93 -7.88 -2.25
C VAL A 54 -52.30 -8.36 -3.55
N VAL A 55 -52.66 -9.57 -4.01
CA VAL A 55 -52.29 -10.07 -5.34
C VAL A 55 -53.38 -9.68 -6.33
N TYR A 56 -53.07 -8.74 -7.23
CA TYR A 56 -53.89 -8.42 -8.40
C TYR A 56 -53.92 -9.63 -9.35
N LEU A 57 -55.04 -10.35 -9.37
CA LEU A 57 -55.35 -11.36 -10.38
C LEU A 57 -56.22 -10.71 -11.46
N SER A 58 -55.58 -10.19 -12.49
CA SER A 58 -56.26 -9.78 -13.72
C SER A 58 -56.54 -11.01 -14.58
N VAL A 59 -57.82 -11.24 -14.84
CA VAL A 59 -58.39 -12.32 -15.66
C VAL A 59 -57.81 -12.31 -17.07
N VAL A 60 -57.11 -13.39 -17.49
CA VAL A 60 -56.96 -13.76 -18.91
C VAL A 60 -56.95 -15.29 -19.06
N ALA A 61 -57.99 -15.77 -19.76
CA ALA A 61 -58.09 -16.92 -20.66
C ALA A 61 -57.63 -18.33 -20.22
N LEU A 62 -58.62 -19.23 -20.26
CA LEU A 62 -58.51 -20.67 -20.52
C LEU A 62 -57.39 -21.03 -21.52
N VAL A 63 -56.34 -21.69 -21.04
CA VAL A 63 -55.56 -22.64 -21.85
C VAL A 63 -55.21 -23.83 -20.97
N SER A 64 -55.70 -25.00 -21.38
CA SER A 64 -55.38 -26.31 -20.80
C SER A 64 -53.91 -26.65 -21.11
N TYR A 65 -52.96 -26.10 -20.35
CA TYR A 65 -51.57 -26.56 -20.39
C TYR A 65 -51.44 -27.79 -19.49
N SER A 66 -51.00 -28.90 -20.07
CA SER A 66 -50.71 -30.11 -19.30
C SER A 66 -49.62 -29.79 -18.26
N LEU A 67 -49.85 -30.16 -17.00
CA LEU A 67 -48.89 -29.98 -15.90
C LEU A 67 -47.50 -30.58 -16.22
N THR A 68 -47.43 -31.52 -17.17
CA THR A 68 -46.21 -32.12 -17.69
C THR A 68 -45.33 -31.17 -18.51
N GLU A 69 -45.92 -30.25 -19.30
CA GLU A 69 -45.14 -29.29 -20.10
C GLU A 69 -44.63 -28.12 -19.25
N ALA A 70 -45.43 -27.64 -18.31
CA ALA A 70 -44.99 -26.61 -17.35
C ALA A 70 -43.84 -27.12 -16.46
N ALA A 71 -43.89 -28.39 -16.01
CA ALA A 71 -42.80 -29.01 -15.27
C ALA A 71 -41.52 -29.20 -16.11
N ALA A 72 -41.66 -29.50 -17.41
CA ALA A 72 -40.52 -29.62 -18.32
C ALA A 72 -39.85 -28.27 -18.61
N VAL A 73 -40.63 -27.19 -18.73
CA VAL A 73 -40.11 -25.82 -18.88
C VAL A 73 -39.41 -25.37 -17.60
N ILE A 74 -39.99 -25.61 -16.43
CA ILE A 74 -39.37 -25.28 -15.13
C ILE A 74 -38.10 -26.12 -14.89
N CYS A 75 -38.10 -27.40 -15.24
CA CYS A 75 -36.90 -28.24 -15.17
C CYS A 75 -35.81 -27.77 -16.15
N ASN A 76 -36.16 -27.36 -17.39
CA ASN A 76 -35.19 -26.84 -18.34
C ASN A 76 -34.65 -25.46 -17.94
N GLU A 77 -35.45 -24.59 -17.33
CA GLU A 77 -34.96 -23.33 -16.75
C GLU A 77 -34.11 -23.55 -15.50
N LEU A 78 -34.45 -24.52 -14.65
CA LEU A 78 -33.63 -24.89 -13.48
C LEU A 78 -32.32 -25.60 -13.88
N ILE A 79 -32.29 -26.33 -15.00
CA ILE A 79 -31.07 -26.91 -15.59
C ILE A 79 -30.23 -25.83 -16.31
N SER A 80 -30.86 -24.76 -16.84
CA SER A 80 -30.13 -23.60 -17.39
C SER A 80 -29.55 -22.70 -16.30
N LEU A 81 -30.13 -22.73 -15.08
CA LEU A 81 -29.54 -22.23 -13.84
C LEU A 81 -28.42 -23.14 -13.31
N ARG A 82 -27.62 -23.74 -14.21
CA ARG A 82 -26.23 -24.11 -13.91
C ARG A 82 -25.51 -22.84 -13.50
N ARG A 83 -25.57 -22.54 -12.19
CA ARG A 83 -24.69 -21.60 -11.51
C ARG A 83 -23.30 -21.94 -12.01
N HIS A 84 -22.77 -21.10 -12.89
CA HIS A 84 -21.36 -21.19 -13.24
C HIS A 84 -20.66 -21.17 -11.89
N PRO A 85 -19.84 -22.19 -11.56
CA PRO A 85 -19.06 -22.14 -10.34
C PRO A 85 -18.33 -20.80 -10.42
N ARG A 86 -18.66 -19.86 -9.53
CA ARG A 86 -17.99 -18.57 -9.49
C ARG A 86 -16.53 -18.94 -9.37
N LYS A 87 -15.78 -18.73 -10.46
CA LYS A 87 -14.37 -19.04 -10.49
C LYS A 87 -13.80 -18.13 -9.41
N LEU A 88 -13.31 -18.73 -8.33
CA LEU A 88 -12.69 -17.97 -7.26
C LEU A 88 -11.46 -17.33 -7.90
N GLU A 89 -11.58 -16.08 -8.33
CA GLU A 89 -10.44 -15.32 -8.81
C GLU A 89 -9.60 -14.97 -7.59
N ILE A 90 -8.62 -15.83 -7.32
CA ILE A 90 -7.60 -15.55 -6.32
C ILE A 90 -6.70 -14.48 -6.93
N GLN A 91 -6.99 -13.23 -6.59
CA GLN A 91 -6.07 -12.13 -6.84
C GLN A 91 -4.88 -12.23 -5.88
N ALA A 92 -3.85 -12.97 -6.29
CA ALA A 92 -2.58 -13.07 -5.59
C ALA A 92 -1.72 -11.82 -5.88
N VAL A 93 -2.17 -10.64 -5.44
CA VAL A 93 -1.50 -9.36 -5.75
C VAL A 93 -0.75 -8.86 -4.51
N GLY A 94 0.58 -8.83 -4.63
CA GLY A 94 1.48 -8.19 -3.66
C GLY A 94 2.67 -7.49 -4.31
N SER A 95 2.65 -7.38 -5.65
CA SER A 95 3.70 -6.73 -6.44
C SER A 95 3.24 -5.43 -7.09
N THR A 96 1.95 -5.09 -6.97
CA THR A 96 1.34 -3.87 -7.52
C THR A 96 0.84 -3.00 -6.37
N PHE A 97 1.16 -1.71 -6.43
CA PHE A 97 0.72 -0.68 -5.49
C PHE A 97 -0.08 0.40 -6.23
N GLY A 98 -1.10 0.99 -5.58
CA GLY A 98 -1.97 2.02 -6.17
C GLY A 98 -3.15 1.47 -6.98
N THR A 99 -4.11 2.35 -7.29
CA THR A 99 -5.34 2.02 -8.03
C THR A 99 -5.42 2.72 -9.38
N PHE A 100 -5.09 4.00 -9.44
CA PHE A 100 -5.06 4.84 -10.62
C PHE A 100 -3.64 5.05 -11.13
N PHE A 101 -2.70 5.39 -10.23
CA PHE A 101 -1.26 5.42 -10.51
C PHE A 101 -0.64 4.11 -10.01
N ARG A 102 -0.66 3.10 -10.87
CA ARG A 102 -0.37 1.71 -10.49
C ARG A 102 1.09 1.39 -10.75
N VAL A 103 1.81 1.02 -9.69
CA VAL A 103 3.24 0.65 -9.79
C VAL A 103 3.38 -0.84 -9.54
N THR A 104 3.83 -1.57 -10.57
CA THR A 104 4.19 -2.98 -10.45
C THR A 104 5.70 -3.12 -10.46
N THR A 105 6.31 -3.52 -9.35
CA THR A 105 7.77 -3.74 -9.31
C THR A 105 8.12 -5.17 -9.71
N TYR A 106 9.34 -5.40 -10.20
CA TYR A 106 9.83 -6.74 -10.55
C TYR A 106 11.33 -6.90 -10.25
N GLY A 107 11.78 -8.16 -10.29
CA GLY A 107 13.19 -8.54 -10.16
C GLY A 107 13.63 -8.88 -8.74
N GLU A 108 14.71 -9.65 -8.69
CA GLU A 108 15.40 -10.10 -7.48
C GLU A 108 16.74 -9.38 -7.31
N SER A 109 17.20 -9.27 -6.06
CA SER A 109 18.47 -8.59 -5.75
C SER A 109 19.72 -9.14 -6.45
N HIS A 110 19.72 -10.43 -6.82
CA HIS A 110 20.81 -11.11 -7.53
C HIS A 110 20.33 -11.70 -8.87
N GLY A 111 19.20 -11.20 -9.40
CA GLY A 111 18.77 -11.50 -10.77
C GLY A 111 19.45 -10.57 -11.79
N GLY A 112 19.04 -10.63 -13.06
CA GLY A 112 19.59 -9.77 -14.12
C GLY A 112 19.35 -8.27 -13.94
N GLY A 113 18.40 -7.88 -13.09
CA GLY A 113 18.09 -6.50 -12.75
C GLY A 113 16.79 -6.39 -11.96
N VAL A 114 16.47 -5.18 -11.53
CA VAL A 114 15.19 -4.81 -10.90
C VAL A 114 14.55 -3.68 -11.68
N GLY A 115 13.29 -3.38 -11.37
CA GLY A 115 12.60 -2.28 -12.04
C GLY A 115 11.14 -2.18 -11.67
N CYS A 116 10.41 -1.40 -12.45
CA CYS A 116 8.97 -1.25 -12.32
C CYS A 116 8.29 -1.01 -13.68
N VAL A 117 7.00 -1.31 -13.71
CA VAL A 117 6.05 -0.85 -14.72
C VAL A 117 5.06 0.06 -14.02
N ILE A 118 4.88 1.26 -14.56
CA ILE A 118 3.99 2.29 -14.03
C ILE A 118 2.85 2.48 -15.02
N ASP A 119 1.65 2.15 -14.60
CA ASP A 119 0.42 2.27 -15.38
C ASP A 119 -0.44 3.43 -14.83
N GLY A 120 -1.13 4.15 -15.71
CA GLY A 120 -1.93 5.32 -15.37
C GLY A 120 -1.16 6.63 -15.17
N CYS A 121 0.13 6.71 -15.52
CA CYS A 121 0.83 8.00 -15.54
C CYS A 121 0.17 8.94 -16.57
N PRO A 122 -0.20 10.19 -16.22
CA PRO A 122 -0.79 11.14 -17.16
C PRO A 122 0.12 11.42 -18.37
N PRO A 123 -0.44 11.68 -19.58
CA PRO A 123 0.34 12.04 -20.76
C PRO A 123 0.85 13.49 -20.69
N ARG A 124 1.84 13.81 -21.53
CA ARG A 124 2.43 15.14 -21.74
C ARG A 124 3.28 15.68 -20.58
N LEU A 125 3.69 14.83 -19.65
CA LEU A 125 4.66 15.20 -18.63
C LEU A 125 6.07 15.10 -19.24
N PRO A 126 6.87 16.18 -19.29
CA PRO A 126 8.27 16.07 -19.66
C PRO A 126 8.99 15.10 -18.74
N LEU A 127 9.67 14.10 -19.29
CA LEU A 127 10.31 13.04 -18.51
C LEU A 127 11.57 12.50 -19.21
N SER A 128 12.66 12.40 -18.46
CA SER A 128 13.89 11.70 -18.85
C SER A 128 14.41 10.84 -17.69
N GLU A 129 15.39 9.98 -17.96
CA GLU A 129 16.10 9.20 -16.94
C GLU A 129 16.73 10.09 -15.85
N ASP A 130 17.21 11.29 -16.21
CA ASP A 130 17.83 12.22 -15.26
C ASP A 130 16.88 12.63 -14.13
N ASP A 131 15.57 12.74 -14.44
CA ASP A 131 14.55 13.04 -13.43
C ASP A 131 14.44 11.95 -12.36
N LEU A 132 14.64 10.69 -12.75
CA LEU A 132 14.57 9.53 -11.86
C LEU A 132 15.91 9.34 -11.12
N GLN A 133 17.01 9.62 -11.81
CA GLN A 133 18.35 9.32 -11.33
C GLN A 133 18.70 10.10 -10.06
N VAL A 134 18.20 11.33 -9.90
CA VAL A 134 18.40 12.15 -8.68
C VAL A 134 17.99 11.39 -7.41
N ASP A 135 16.81 10.78 -7.40
CA ASP A 135 16.32 10.04 -6.23
C ASP A 135 16.93 8.64 -6.11
N LEU A 136 17.21 7.98 -7.23
CA LEU A 136 17.90 6.70 -7.24
C LEU A 136 19.31 6.81 -6.68
N ASP A 137 20.02 7.89 -7.01
CA ASP A 137 21.33 8.20 -6.46
C ASP A 137 21.25 8.41 -4.96
N ARG A 138 20.27 9.19 -4.45
CA ARG A 138 20.04 9.37 -3.00
C ARG A 138 19.78 8.04 -2.27
N ARG A 139 19.12 7.08 -2.91
CA ARG A 139 18.77 5.76 -2.33
C ARG A 139 19.96 4.77 -2.31
N ARG A 140 20.88 4.95 -3.25
CA ARG A 140 21.94 4.01 -3.60
C ARG A 140 22.77 3.58 -2.38
N PRO A 141 23.19 2.31 -2.29
CA PRO A 141 24.16 1.89 -1.27
C PRO A 141 25.54 2.55 -1.48
N GLY A 142 26.40 2.49 -0.46
CA GLY A 142 27.82 2.82 -0.58
C GLY A 142 28.16 4.29 -0.74
N GLN A 143 27.23 5.18 -0.37
CA GLN A 143 27.47 6.62 -0.42
C GLN A 143 28.42 7.10 0.69
N SER A 144 28.48 6.39 1.81
CA SER A 144 29.23 6.85 2.99
C SER A 144 29.70 5.70 3.88
N ARG A 145 30.60 6.02 4.83
CA ARG A 145 31.15 5.07 5.80
C ARG A 145 30.11 4.45 6.74
N ILE A 146 28.95 5.09 6.90
CA ILE A 146 27.85 4.65 7.75
C ILE A 146 26.79 3.82 7.01
N THR A 147 27.01 3.56 5.71
CA THR A 147 26.16 2.71 4.86
C THR A 147 26.94 1.51 4.35
N THR A 148 26.25 0.54 3.76
CA THR A 148 26.84 -0.68 3.20
C THR A 148 27.85 -0.34 2.10
N PRO A 149 29.08 -0.88 2.11
CA PRO A 149 30.11 -0.56 1.13
C PRO A 149 29.92 -1.19 -0.28
N ARG A 150 28.69 -1.47 -0.70
CA ARG A 150 28.38 -1.93 -2.08
C ARG A 150 28.42 -0.78 -3.06
N LYS A 151 28.91 -1.02 -4.28
CA LYS A 151 29.03 0.01 -5.32
C LYS A 151 28.13 -0.33 -6.50
N GLU A 152 26.83 -0.25 -6.28
CA GLU A 152 25.82 -0.38 -7.31
C GLU A 152 25.54 1.02 -7.87
N THR A 153 25.46 1.22 -9.19
CA THR A 153 25.27 2.56 -9.78
C THR A 153 23.82 3.03 -9.78
N ASP A 154 22.88 2.08 -9.66
CA ASP A 154 21.43 2.29 -9.73
C ASP A 154 20.99 3.08 -10.98
N THR A 155 21.73 2.94 -12.08
CA THR A 155 21.47 3.61 -13.35
C THR A 155 20.17 3.08 -13.97
N CYS A 156 19.19 3.95 -14.17
CA CYS A 156 17.92 3.59 -14.79
C CYS A 156 17.89 3.80 -16.30
N GLN A 157 17.02 3.04 -16.96
CA GLN A 157 16.67 3.19 -18.37
C GLN A 157 15.15 3.11 -18.50
N ILE A 158 14.56 4.06 -19.23
CA ILE A 158 13.14 4.05 -19.58
C ILE A 158 12.98 3.29 -20.90
N TYR A 159 12.17 2.22 -20.88
CA TYR A 159 11.96 1.33 -22.02
C TYR A 159 10.67 1.61 -22.80
N SER A 160 9.67 2.25 -22.17
CA SER A 160 8.35 2.52 -22.76
C SER A 160 7.66 3.70 -22.10
N GLY A 161 6.54 4.14 -22.67
CA GLY A 161 5.65 5.14 -22.05
C GLY A 161 6.16 6.60 -22.15
N VAL A 162 7.27 6.82 -22.85
CA VAL A 162 7.84 8.13 -23.16
C VAL A 162 8.15 8.19 -24.66
N ALA A 163 7.76 9.29 -25.31
CA ALA A 163 8.08 9.61 -26.68
C ALA A 163 8.43 11.10 -26.76
N GLU A 164 9.47 11.45 -27.51
CA GLU A 164 9.92 12.85 -27.69
C GLU A 164 10.12 13.61 -26.35
N GLY A 165 10.59 12.90 -25.33
CA GLY A 165 10.85 13.47 -23.99
C GLY A 165 9.61 13.76 -23.15
N VAL A 166 8.42 13.27 -23.55
CA VAL A 166 7.19 13.39 -22.76
C VAL A 166 6.49 12.05 -22.56
N THR A 167 5.77 11.91 -21.45
CA THR A 167 4.95 10.73 -21.19
C THR A 167 3.81 10.61 -22.20
N THR A 168 3.49 9.39 -22.62
CA THR A 168 2.46 9.12 -23.64
C THR A 168 1.09 8.82 -23.04
N GLY A 169 0.99 8.65 -21.73
CA GLY A 169 -0.23 8.16 -21.06
C GLY A 169 -0.36 6.63 -21.06
N THR A 170 0.62 5.92 -21.62
CA THR A 170 0.69 4.46 -21.65
C THR A 170 1.73 3.94 -20.65
N PRO A 171 1.77 2.63 -20.35
CA PRO A 171 2.65 2.10 -19.33
C PRO A 171 4.15 2.44 -19.52
N ILE A 172 4.76 2.96 -18.46
CA ILE A 172 6.19 3.31 -18.40
C ILE A 172 6.95 2.17 -17.75
N MET A 173 7.85 1.52 -18.50
CA MET A 173 8.75 0.49 -17.98
C MET A 173 10.10 1.11 -17.65
N VAL A 174 10.58 0.91 -16.41
CA VAL A 174 11.89 1.35 -15.95
C VAL A 174 12.71 0.13 -15.55
N LYS A 175 13.92 0.01 -16.11
CA LYS A 175 14.86 -1.08 -15.82
C LYS A 175 16.13 -0.55 -15.17
N VAL A 176 16.61 -1.27 -14.17
CA VAL A 176 17.91 -1.02 -13.51
C VAL A 176 18.69 -2.35 -13.45
N PRO A 177 19.81 -2.49 -14.17
CA PRO A 177 20.63 -3.70 -14.12
C PRO A 177 21.35 -3.84 -12.76
N ASN A 178 21.56 -5.09 -12.32
CA ASN A 178 22.37 -5.38 -11.14
C ASN A 178 23.84 -5.59 -11.58
N THR A 179 24.75 -4.72 -11.13
CA THR A 179 26.16 -4.71 -11.60
C THR A 179 27.18 -5.34 -10.64
N ASP A 180 26.86 -5.49 -9.36
CA ASP A 180 27.76 -6.04 -8.31
C ASP A 180 27.24 -7.38 -7.76
N GLN A 181 27.05 -8.38 -8.64
CA GLN A 181 26.60 -9.71 -8.24
C GLN A 181 27.80 -10.58 -7.85
N ARG A 182 28.02 -10.74 -6.54
CA ARG A 182 28.99 -11.72 -6.01
C ARG A 182 28.24 -12.91 -5.43
N GLY A 183 27.99 -13.92 -6.25
CA GLY A 183 27.28 -15.14 -5.83
C GLY A 183 27.99 -15.94 -4.74
N HIS A 184 29.31 -15.81 -4.60
CA HIS A 184 30.14 -16.63 -3.69
C HIS A 184 30.12 -16.19 -2.22
N ASP A 185 29.75 -14.94 -1.91
CA ASP A 185 29.78 -14.41 -0.53
C ASP A 185 28.65 -14.95 0.37
N TYR A 186 27.73 -15.78 -0.17
CA TYR A 186 26.48 -16.18 0.49
C TYR A 186 26.28 -17.70 0.64
N SER A 187 27.29 -18.53 0.34
CA SER A 187 27.18 -19.99 0.44
C SER A 187 26.85 -20.47 1.86
N GLU A 188 27.42 -19.84 2.90
CA GLU A 188 27.12 -20.14 4.31
C GLU A 188 25.68 -19.72 4.70
N MET A 189 25.13 -18.66 4.10
CA MET A 189 23.76 -18.19 4.35
C MET A 189 22.69 -19.05 3.66
N SER A 190 23.10 -20.02 2.84
CA SER A 190 22.18 -20.99 2.24
C SER A 190 21.71 -22.06 3.21
N LEU A 191 22.51 -22.32 4.25
CA LEU A 191 22.36 -23.47 5.13
C LEU A 191 21.41 -23.21 6.30
N ALA A 192 21.30 -21.96 6.75
CA ALA A 192 20.53 -21.56 7.93
C ALA A 192 19.60 -20.38 7.68
N TYR A 193 18.51 -20.30 8.45
CA TYR A 193 17.63 -19.14 8.41
C TYR A 193 18.29 -17.95 9.10
N ARG A 194 18.34 -16.78 8.45
CA ARG A 194 18.87 -15.58 9.10
C ARG A 194 17.83 -15.05 10.09
N PRO A 195 18.18 -14.84 11.37
CA PRO A 195 17.24 -14.29 12.34
C PRO A 195 16.65 -12.96 11.87
N SER A 196 15.34 -12.79 12.06
CA SER A 196 14.63 -11.57 11.70
C SER A 196 14.69 -11.18 10.20
N HIS A 197 15.01 -12.13 9.32
CA HIS A 197 14.82 -12.05 7.86
C HIS A 197 13.63 -12.89 7.42
N ALA A 198 13.30 -12.79 6.13
CA ALA A 198 12.14 -13.47 5.56
C ALA A 198 12.39 -14.95 5.22
N ASP A 199 13.59 -15.50 5.45
CA ASP A 199 14.03 -16.79 4.91
C ASP A 199 13.07 -17.95 5.24
N ALA A 200 12.79 -18.15 6.54
CA ALA A 200 11.88 -19.22 6.98
C ALA A 200 10.44 -18.97 6.50
N THR A 201 9.96 -17.73 6.59
CA THR A 201 8.60 -17.38 6.15
C THR A 201 8.40 -17.55 4.65
N TYR A 202 9.45 -17.37 3.83
CA TYR A 202 9.40 -17.65 2.40
C TYR A 202 9.30 -19.15 2.14
N ASP A 203 10.07 -19.97 2.85
CA ASP A 203 9.94 -21.43 2.74
C ASP A 203 8.56 -21.91 3.20
N PHE A 204 8.02 -21.36 4.30
CA PHE A 204 6.68 -21.71 4.79
C PHE A 204 5.57 -21.31 3.82
N LYS A 205 5.71 -20.15 3.15
CA LYS A 205 4.69 -19.62 2.24
C LYS A 205 4.77 -20.19 0.83
N TYR A 206 5.98 -20.31 0.29
CA TYR A 206 6.21 -20.58 -1.13
C TYR A 206 6.89 -21.93 -1.38
N GLY A 207 7.50 -22.57 -0.38
CA GLY A 207 8.28 -23.81 -0.54
C GLY A 207 9.59 -23.65 -1.31
N VAL A 208 9.83 -22.47 -1.91
CA VAL A 208 11.02 -22.10 -2.66
C VAL A 208 11.44 -20.67 -2.30
N ARG A 209 12.74 -20.44 -2.20
CA ARG A 209 13.31 -19.11 -1.95
C ARG A 209 14.54 -18.87 -2.81
N SER A 210 14.73 -17.62 -3.24
CA SER A 210 16.01 -17.18 -3.78
C SER A 210 16.95 -16.94 -2.60
N VAL A 211 17.90 -17.86 -2.44
CA VAL A 211 18.84 -17.89 -1.31
C VAL A 211 19.82 -16.72 -1.36
N GLN A 212 20.12 -16.21 -2.56
CA GLN A 212 21.07 -15.13 -2.76
C GLN A 212 20.42 -13.77 -2.47
N GLY A 213 20.99 -13.01 -1.54
CA GLY A 213 20.63 -11.61 -1.27
C GLY A 213 19.22 -11.32 -0.75
N GLY A 214 18.47 -12.33 -0.30
CA GLY A 214 17.08 -12.18 0.16
C GLY A 214 16.05 -12.08 -0.97
N GLY A 215 16.46 -12.33 -2.22
CA GLY A 215 15.55 -12.42 -3.37
C GLY A 215 14.65 -11.20 -3.53
N ARG A 216 13.34 -11.46 -3.59
CA ARG A 216 12.27 -10.46 -3.77
C ARG A 216 12.00 -9.59 -2.53
N SER A 217 12.27 -10.10 -1.33
CA SER A 217 12.11 -9.34 -0.07
C SER A 217 13.22 -8.33 0.20
N SER A 218 14.25 -8.32 -0.65
CA SER A 218 15.40 -7.44 -0.51
C SER A 218 15.03 -5.98 -0.71
N ALA A 219 15.71 -5.08 0.03
CA ALA A 219 15.58 -3.64 -0.19
C ALA A 219 15.98 -3.18 -1.60
N ARG A 220 16.60 -4.04 -2.43
CA ARG A 220 16.82 -3.77 -3.86
C ARG A 220 15.52 -3.51 -4.61
N GLU A 221 14.42 -4.19 -4.25
CA GLU A 221 13.11 -4.01 -4.88
C GLU A 221 12.62 -2.56 -4.84
N THR A 222 13.01 -1.81 -3.80
CA THR A 222 12.59 -0.42 -3.61
C THR A 222 13.15 0.55 -4.65
N ILE A 223 14.05 0.12 -5.53
CA ILE A 223 14.44 0.89 -6.72
C ILE A 223 13.23 1.18 -7.60
N GLY A 224 12.38 0.17 -7.84
CA GLY A 224 11.15 0.38 -8.63
C GLY A 224 10.22 1.39 -7.97
N ARG A 225 10.15 1.37 -6.63
CA ARG A 225 9.36 2.33 -5.85
C ARG A 225 9.91 3.75 -5.96
N VAL A 226 11.23 3.91 -5.82
CA VAL A 226 11.89 5.23 -5.89
C VAL A 226 11.82 5.81 -7.30
N ALA A 227 12.05 5.00 -8.34
CA ALA A 227 11.88 5.43 -9.73
C ALA A 227 10.45 5.92 -10.02
N ALA A 228 9.44 5.16 -9.60
CA ALA A 228 8.05 5.58 -9.74
C ALA A 228 7.71 6.80 -8.88
N GLY A 229 8.26 6.87 -7.66
CA GLY A 229 8.11 7.99 -6.75
C GLY A 229 8.68 9.30 -7.31
N ALA A 230 9.79 9.27 -8.06
CA ALA A 230 10.35 10.44 -8.73
C ALA A 230 9.36 11.03 -9.75
N ILE A 231 8.71 10.17 -10.55
CA ILE A 231 7.66 10.58 -11.49
C ILE A 231 6.46 11.17 -10.73
N ALA A 232 6.02 10.53 -9.64
CA ALA A 232 4.93 11.02 -8.81
C ALA A 232 5.25 12.38 -8.17
N LYS A 233 6.46 12.57 -7.63
CA LYS A 233 6.93 13.86 -7.09
C LYS A 233 6.93 14.94 -8.17
N LYS A 234 7.36 14.63 -9.39
CA LYS A 234 7.35 15.57 -10.51
C LYS A 234 5.93 16.01 -10.89
N ILE A 235 4.96 15.08 -10.90
CA ILE A 235 3.55 15.39 -11.13
C ILE A 235 3.02 16.31 -10.03
N LEU A 236 3.20 15.94 -8.76
CA LEU A 236 2.71 16.70 -7.60
C LEU A 236 3.33 18.10 -7.52
N LYS A 237 4.64 18.22 -7.79
CA LYS A 237 5.34 19.51 -7.82
C LYS A 237 4.80 20.42 -8.93
N LYS A 238 4.55 19.88 -10.13
CA LYS A 238 3.92 20.66 -11.21
C LYS A 238 2.49 21.04 -10.87
N PHE A 239 1.73 20.13 -10.25
CA PHE A 239 0.31 20.33 -9.97
C PHE A 239 0.03 21.44 -8.96
N SER A 240 0.64 21.35 -7.77
CA SER A 240 0.34 22.23 -6.63
C SER A 240 1.58 22.77 -5.94
N GLY A 241 2.76 22.63 -6.55
CA GLY A 241 4.02 22.98 -5.88
C GLY A 241 4.30 22.08 -4.67
N THR A 242 3.70 20.88 -4.62
CA THR A 242 3.83 19.96 -3.49
C THR A 242 5.27 19.50 -3.32
N GLU A 243 5.72 19.47 -2.07
CA GLU A 243 7.06 19.04 -1.69
C GLU A 243 6.94 17.93 -0.66
N VAL A 244 7.50 16.77 -0.98
CA VAL A 244 7.61 15.63 -0.07
C VAL A 244 9.06 15.58 0.40
N LEU A 245 9.28 15.90 1.66
CA LEU A 245 10.62 15.98 2.27
C LEU A 245 10.68 15.03 3.45
N ALA A 246 11.68 14.17 3.50
CA ALA A 246 11.91 13.31 4.64
C ALA A 246 13.34 13.48 5.19
N TYR A 247 13.50 13.24 6.48
CA TYR A 247 14.78 13.36 7.15
C TYR A 247 14.87 12.42 8.34
N VAL A 248 16.09 12.14 8.78
CA VAL A 248 16.34 11.28 9.94
C VAL A 248 16.17 12.10 11.22
N SER A 249 15.16 11.74 12.01
CA SER A 249 14.83 12.41 13.27
C SER A 249 15.26 11.62 14.51
N GLN A 250 15.65 10.35 14.34
CA GLN A 250 16.20 9.56 15.43
C GLN A 250 17.12 8.48 14.89
N VAL A 251 18.25 8.28 15.57
CA VAL A 251 19.06 7.07 15.45
C VAL A 251 19.37 6.53 16.84
N HIS A 252 19.04 5.27 17.08
CA HIS A 252 19.16 4.66 18.40
C HIS A 252 18.54 5.53 19.52
N GLN A 253 19.34 5.99 20.48
CA GLN A 253 18.92 6.84 21.60
C GLN A 253 19.06 8.34 21.30
N VAL A 254 19.66 8.72 20.17
CA VAL A 254 19.82 10.12 19.75
C VAL A 254 18.54 10.55 19.04
N VAL A 255 17.73 11.37 19.71
CA VAL A 255 16.46 11.90 19.21
C VAL A 255 16.63 13.38 18.92
N LEU A 256 16.33 13.80 17.69
CA LEU A 256 16.26 15.21 17.33
C LEU A 256 14.98 15.83 17.94
N PRO A 257 15.10 16.85 18.79
CA PRO A 257 13.94 17.58 19.31
C PRO A 257 13.16 18.23 18.17
N GLU A 258 11.84 18.18 18.24
CA GLU A 258 10.97 18.59 17.14
C GLU A 258 11.03 20.11 16.87
N GLU A 259 11.20 20.89 17.94
CA GLU A 259 11.29 22.35 17.93
C GLU A 259 12.50 22.90 17.18
N LEU A 260 13.53 22.07 16.94
CA LEU A 260 14.72 22.47 16.17
C LEU A 260 14.49 22.45 14.67
N VAL A 261 13.38 21.85 14.19
CA VAL A 261 13.07 21.75 12.76
C VAL A 261 11.82 22.54 12.44
N ASN A 262 12.00 23.69 11.78
CA ASN A 262 10.86 24.42 11.21
C ASN A 262 10.41 23.75 9.90
N HIS A 263 9.27 23.07 9.93
CA HIS A 263 8.74 22.34 8.77
C HIS A 263 8.26 23.25 7.64
N GLU A 264 7.96 24.53 7.91
CA GLU A 264 7.57 25.49 6.87
C GLU A 264 8.76 25.91 6.01
N THR A 265 9.96 26.00 6.59
CA THR A 265 11.16 26.52 5.91
C THR A 265 12.23 25.46 5.63
N LEU A 266 12.01 24.21 6.04
CA LEU A 266 12.96 23.11 5.82
C LEU A 266 13.30 22.98 4.34
N ALA A 267 14.60 22.95 4.03
CA ALA A 267 15.12 22.84 2.67
C ALA A 267 15.83 21.50 2.44
N LEU A 268 15.82 21.03 1.19
CA LEU A 268 16.46 19.76 0.82
C LEU A 268 17.98 19.80 1.07
N GLU A 269 18.59 20.97 0.89
CA GLU A 269 20.02 21.19 1.09
C GLU A 269 20.42 20.98 2.55
N GLN A 270 19.55 21.33 3.50
CA GLN A 270 19.79 21.08 4.92
C GLN A 270 19.75 19.57 5.21
N ILE A 271 18.82 18.85 4.59
CA ILE A 271 18.69 17.40 4.73
C ILE A 271 19.89 16.68 4.12
N GLU A 272 20.33 17.06 2.91
CA GLU A 272 21.45 16.41 2.23
C GLU A 272 22.84 16.95 2.66
N SER A 273 22.89 17.88 3.63
CA SER A 273 24.14 18.50 4.12
C SER A 273 25.10 17.52 4.79
N ASN A 274 24.60 16.36 5.24
CA ASN A 274 25.38 15.35 5.94
C ASN A 274 24.93 13.94 5.57
N ILE A 275 25.80 12.97 5.87
CA ILE A 275 25.64 11.58 5.46
C ILE A 275 24.50 10.83 6.16
N VAL A 276 24.02 11.32 7.30
CA VAL A 276 22.90 10.70 8.06
C VAL A 276 21.55 11.31 7.67
N ARG A 277 21.54 12.41 6.93
CA ARG A 277 20.34 13.15 6.50
C ARG A 277 19.52 13.73 7.64
N CYS A 278 20.19 14.28 8.64
CA CYS A 278 19.56 15.04 9.73
C CYS A 278 19.64 16.53 9.41
N PRO A 279 18.55 17.32 9.52
CA PRO A 279 18.59 18.74 9.13
C PRO A 279 19.31 19.62 10.16
N ASP A 280 19.50 19.12 11.38
CA ASP A 280 20.31 19.77 12.41
C ASP A 280 21.74 19.20 12.40
N PRO A 281 22.78 20.02 12.17
CA PRO A 281 24.16 19.54 12.07
C PRO A 281 24.69 18.92 13.37
N GLU A 282 24.33 19.45 14.54
CA GLU A 282 24.83 18.95 15.83
C GLU A 282 24.27 17.55 16.11
N TYR A 283 22.96 17.38 15.92
CA TYR A 283 22.32 16.06 16.04
C TYR A 283 22.74 15.12 14.91
N GLY A 284 23.02 15.65 13.72
CA GLY A 284 23.61 14.89 12.62
C GLY A 284 24.91 14.20 13.03
N GLU A 285 25.87 14.94 13.60
CA GLU A 285 27.13 14.37 14.09
C GLU A 285 26.90 13.38 15.24
N LYS A 286 26.04 13.69 16.22
CA LYS A 286 25.70 12.74 17.30
C LYS A 286 25.12 11.43 16.77
N MET A 287 24.27 11.50 15.73
CA MET A 287 23.71 10.30 15.11
C MET A 287 24.78 9.52 14.34
N ILE A 288 25.70 10.19 13.64
CA ILE A 288 26.84 9.56 12.95
C ILE A 288 27.71 8.81 13.97
N ASP A 289 28.06 9.45 15.09
CA ASP A 289 28.85 8.84 16.16
C ASP A 289 28.15 7.62 16.76
N ALA A 290 26.83 7.69 16.97
CA ALA A 290 26.04 6.57 17.46
C ALA A 290 26.06 5.37 16.49
N ILE A 291 25.99 5.62 15.18
CA ILE A 291 26.08 4.57 14.15
C ILE A 291 27.49 3.98 14.12
N ASP A 292 28.53 4.81 14.17
CA ASP A 292 29.91 4.35 14.15
C ASP A 292 30.26 3.52 15.39
N ALA A 293 29.77 3.90 16.57
CA ALA A 293 29.98 3.18 17.82
C ALA A 293 29.40 1.75 17.82
N VAL A 294 28.31 1.49 17.10
CA VAL A 294 27.75 0.13 16.95
C VAL A 294 28.40 -0.62 15.78
N ARG A 295 28.74 0.09 14.69
CA ARG A 295 29.43 -0.49 13.53
C ARG A 295 30.75 -1.14 13.91
N VAL A 296 31.57 -0.47 14.72
CA VAL A 296 32.87 -1.02 15.18
C VAL A 296 32.72 -2.26 16.07
N LYS A 297 31.55 -2.43 16.71
CA LYS A 297 31.20 -3.62 17.52
C LYS A 297 30.58 -4.74 16.69
N GLY A 298 30.51 -4.58 15.36
CA GLY A 298 29.87 -5.51 14.45
C GLY A 298 28.36 -5.62 14.67
N ASP A 299 27.71 -4.56 15.14
CA ASP A 299 26.28 -4.52 15.45
C ASP A 299 25.53 -3.47 14.59
N SER A 300 24.22 -3.35 14.76
CA SER A 300 23.39 -2.40 14.02
C SER A 300 22.37 -1.68 14.92
N VAL A 301 21.85 -0.55 14.43
CA VAL A 301 20.81 0.26 15.10
C VAL A 301 19.70 0.65 14.14
N GLY A 302 18.51 0.81 14.70
CA GLY A 302 17.34 1.36 14.03
C GLY A 302 17.20 2.86 14.26
N GLY A 303 16.04 3.40 13.92
CA GLY A 303 15.74 4.82 14.09
C GLY A 303 14.41 5.22 13.46
N VAL A 304 14.20 6.53 13.33
CA VAL A 304 12.96 7.12 12.85
C VAL A 304 13.25 8.10 11.71
N VAL A 305 12.46 7.99 10.64
CA VAL A 305 12.38 9.00 9.58
C VAL A 305 11.12 9.83 9.82
N THR A 306 11.27 11.15 9.88
CA THR A 306 10.14 12.08 9.79
C THR A 306 9.95 12.47 8.33
N CYS A 307 8.70 12.45 7.85
CA CYS A 307 8.34 12.91 6.52
C CYS A 307 7.29 14.01 6.65
N ILE A 308 7.47 15.08 5.87
CA ILE A 308 6.53 16.18 5.75
C ILE A 308 6.11 16.36 4.30
N VAL A 309 4.87 16.80 4.10
CA VAL A 309 4.34 17.19 2.80
C VAL A 309 3.87 18.63 2.88
N ARG A 310 4.57 19.54 2.21
CA ARG A 310 4.12 20.93 2.04
C ARG A 310 3.26 21.05 0.78
N ASN A 311 2.32 21.98 0.81
CA ASN A 311 1.40 22.26 -0.30
C ASN A 311 0.68 20.99 -0.80
N ALA A 312 0.28 20.10 0.12
CA ALA A 312 -0.57 18.98 -0.25
C ALA A 312 -1.92 19.52 -0.78
N PRO A 313 -2.44 19.01 -1.92
CA PRO A 313 -3.78 19.37 -2.36
C PRO A 313 -4.79 19.11 -1.25
N ARG A 314 -5.73 20.03 -1.06
CA ARG A 314 -6.84 19.87 -0.10
C ARG A 314 -7.85 18.87 -0.64
N GLY A 315 -8.43 18.05 0.22
CA GLY A 315 -9.49 17.12 -0.16
C GLY A 315 -9.02 15.75 -0.65
N LEU A 316 -7.73 15.41 -0.56
CA LEU A 316 -7.25 14.07 -0.93
C LEU A 316 -7.60 13.05 0.16
N GLY A 317 -8.04 11.86 -0.25
CA GLY A 317 -8.40 10.77 0.66
C GLY A 317 -9.89 10.44 0.66
N SER A 318 -10.27 9.45 1.47
CA SER A 318 -11.65 9.01 1.65
C SER A 318 -12.02 8.90 3.14
N PRO A 319 -13.31 8.95 3.51
CA PRO A 319 -13.68 9.00 4.93
C PRO A 319 -13.70 7.65 5.67
N VAL A 320 -13.58 6.50 4.99
CA VAL A 320 -13.83 5.17 5.59
C VAL A 320 -12.66 4.20 5.48
N PHE A 321 -12.59 3.39 4.41
CA PHE A 321 -11.57 2.34 4.27
C PHE A 321 -10.28 2.85 3.62
N ASP A 322 -10.41 3.76 2.66
CA ASP A 322 -9.29 4.35 1.92
C ASP A 322 -8.92 5.73 2.47
N LYS A 323 -8.90 5.85 3.81
CA LYS A 323 -8.44 7.07 4.49
C LYS A 323 -7.01 7.39 4.08
N LEU A 324 -6.71 8.67 3.87
CA LEU A 324 -5.39 9.09 3.42
C LEU A 324 -4.28 8.61 4.38
N GLU A 325 -4.47 8.75 5.69
CA GLU A 325 -3.55 8.26 6.71
C GLU A 325 -3.41 6.72 6.70
N ALA A 326 -4.46 5.98 6.32
CA ALA A 326 -4.43 4.53 6.23
C ALA A 326 -3.63 4.07 5.00
N GLU A 327 -3.81 4.69 3.84
CA GLU A 327 -3.01 4.40 2.65
C GLU A 327 -1.55 4.83 2.83
N LEU A 328 -1.29 5.97 3.49
CA LEU A 328 0.06 6.39 3.87
C LEU A 328 0.71 5.38 4.84
N ALA A 329 -0.03 4.89 5.84
CA ALA A 329 0.46 3.89 6.78
C ALA A 329 0.81 2.57 6.07
N LYS A 330 -0.06 2.09 5.18
CA LYS A 330 0.19 0.90 4.35
C LYS A 330 1.41 1.08 3.45
N ALA A 331 1.55 2.25 2.82
CA ALA A 331 2.69 2.58 1.98
C ALA A 331 4.00 2.55 2.79
N ALA A 332 4.02 3.21 3.95
CA ALA A 332 5.17 3.23 4.85
C ALA A 332 5.50 1.84 5.40
N LEU A 333 4.53 1.11 5.96
CA LEU A 333 4.72 -0.21 6.57
C LEU A 333 5.07 -1.31 5.54
N SER A 334 4.84 -1.06 4.25
CA SER A 334 5.30 -1.95 3.18
C SER A 334 6.81 -1.83 2.88
N LEU A 335 7.49 -0.82 3.43
CA LEU A 335 8.93 -0.65 3.27
C LEU A 335 9.71 -1.67 4.14
N PRO A 336 10.86 -2.18 3.67
CA PRO A 336 11.70 -3.08 4.45
C PRO A 336 12.10 -2.48 5.81
N ALA A 337 12.19 -3.34 6.81
CA ALA A 337 12.57 -3.01 8.20
C ALA A 337 11.64 -2.05 8.96
N THR A 338 10.52 -1.61 8.39
CA THR A 338 9.56 -0.79 9.12
C THR A 338 8.81 -1.58 10.20
N LYS A 339 8.49 -0.89 11.31
CA LYS A 339 7.80 -1.45 12.48
C LYS A 339 6.77 -0.55 13.12
N GLY A 340 6.73 0.74 12.76
CA GLY A 340 5.78 1.68 13.31
C GLY A 340 5.51 2.84 12.35
N PHE A 341 4.32 3.40 12.47
CA PHE A 341 3.87 4.57 11.74
C PHE A 341 3.07 5.46 12.70
N GLU A 342 3.38 6.74 12.72
CA GLU A 342 2.62 7.77 13.41
C GLU A 342 2.30 8.91 12.43
N PHE A 343 1.16 9.57 12.61
CA PHE A 343 0.80 10.77 11.86
C PHE A 343 0.36 11.88 12.83
N GLY A 344 0.64 13.13 12.47
CA GLY A 344 0.36 14.30 13.32
C GLY A 344 1.00 14.19 14.71
N SER A 345 0.17 14.29 15.73
CA SER A 345 0.54 14.12 17.14
C SER A 345 0.85 12.68 17.55
N GLY A 346 0.54 11.69 16.70
CA GLY A 346 0.91 10.29 16.90
C GLY A 346 0.42 9.71 18.23
N PHE A 347 1.22 8.84 18.84
CA PHE A 347 0.90 8.29 20.16
C PHE A 347 0.94 9.36 21.26
N ALA A 348 1.73 10.43 21.10
CA ALA A 348 1.80 11.52 22.08
C ALA A 348 0.46 12.26 22.24
N GLY A 349 -0.37 12.28 21.19
CA GLY A 349 -1.72 12.85 21.24
C GLY A 349 -2.66 12.14 22.23
N THR A 350 -2.37 10.88 22.60
CA THR A 350 -3.21 10.10 23.53
C THR A 350 -3.15 10.61 24.98
N PHE A 351 -2.19 11.46 25.30
CA PHE A 351 -2.05 12.08 26.62
C PHE A 351 -2.82 13.41 26.76
N LEU A 352 -3.43 13.91 25.68
CA LEU A 352 -4.12 15.20 25.65
C LEU A 352 -5.64 15.02 25.79
N THR A 353 -6.29 15.97 26.45
CA THR A 353 -7.75 16.13 26.41
C THR A 353 -8.20 16.71 25.07
N GLY A 354 -9.50 16.58 24.73
CA GLY A 354 -10.03 17.15 23.48
C GLY A 354 -9.80 18.65 23.34
N SER A 355 -9.94 19.43 24.41
CA SER A 355 -9.67 20.88 24.39
C SER A 355 -8.20 21.22 24.15
N GLU A 356 -7.28 20.34 24.57
CA GLU A 356 -5.84 20.52 24.32
C GLU A 356 -5.44 20.01 22.94
N HIS A 357 -6.12 19.00 22.41
CA HIS A 357 -5.77 18.37 21.14
C HIS A 357 -6.33 19.12 19.92
N ASN A 358 -7.59 19.56 20.00
CA ASN A 358 -8.33 20.09 18.86
C ASN A 358 -7.58 21.21 18.12
N ASP A 359 -7.54 21.09 16.79
CA ASP A 359 -6.98 22.10 15.90
C ASP A 359 -8.07 23.13 15.57
N GLU A 360 -8.03 24.28 16.25
CA GLU A 360 -9.02 25.36 16.05
C GLU A 360 -8.90 25.97 14.65
N PHE A 361 -10.02 26.08 13.94
CA PHE A 361 -10.07 26.72 12.63
C PHE A 361 -10.05 28.25 12.73
N TYR A 362 -9.38 28.90 11.78
CA TYR A 362 -9.42 30.35 11.59
C TYR A 362 -9.31 30.69 10.10
N THR A 363 -9.67 31.93 9.75
CA THR A 363 -9.47 32.46 8.40
C THR A 363 -8.19 33.30 8.37
N ASN A 364 -7.27 32.99 7.45
CA ASN A 364 -6.04 33.76 7.30
C ASN A 364 -6.29 35.07 6.50
N ASN A 365 -5.25 35.91 6.38
CA ASN A 365 -5.33 37.19 5.66
C ASN A 365 -5.69 37.06 4.16
N GLN A 366 -5.60 35.86 3.59
CA GLN A 366 -5.96 35.54 2.19
C GLN A 366 -7.38 34.97 2.07
N GLY A 367 -8.15 34.94 3.16
CA GLY A 367 -9.50 34.37 3.17
C GLY A 367 -9.57 32.84 3.22
N LYS A 368 -8.43 32.14 3.39
CA LYS A 368 -8.39 30.68 3.43
C LYS A 368 -8.62 30.16 4.85
N ILE A 369 -9.44 29.12 4.98
CA ILE A 369 -9.64 28.38 6.24
C ILE A 369 -8.40 27.52 6.52
N ARG A 370 -7.80 27.72 7.69
CA ARG A 370 -6.58 27.08 8.20
C ARG A 370 -6.79 26.65 9.66
N THR A 371 -5.85 25.91 10.23
CA THR A 371 -5.86 25.56 11.66
C THR A 371 -4.75 26.25 12.44
N LYS A 372 -5.03 26.69 13.68
CA LYS A 372 -4.04 27.37 14.53
C LYS A 372 -2.90 26.45 14.98
N THR A 373 -3.21 25.16 15.10
CA THR A 373 -2.25 24.08 15.38
C THR A 373 -2.41 22.98 14.34
N ASN A 374 -1.48 22.02 14.31
CA ASN A 374 -1.52 20.91 13.34
C ASN A 374 -1.31 19.55 14.02
N ARG A 375 -2.07 19.28 15.08
CA ARG A 375 -2.01 18.00 15.82
C ARG A 375 -2.65 16.85 15.05
N SER A 376 -3.57 17.17 14.14
CA SER A 376 -4.11 16.25 13.13
C SER A 376 -3.07 15.86 12.07
N GLY A 377 -1.99 16.63 11.90
CA GLY A 377 -0.92 16.33 10.95
C GLY A 377 -1.37 16.41 9.50
N GLY A 378 -2.16 17.44 9.15
CA GLY A 378 -2.59 17.73 7.79
C GLY A 378 -3.76 16.89 7.29
N ILE A 379 -4.30 15.97 8.11
CA ILE A 379 -5.36 15.03 7.71
C ILE A 379 -6.45 14.98 8.79
N GLN A 380 -7.70 15.24 8.40
CA GLN A 380 -8.85 15.17 9.29
C GLN A 380 -9.96 14.34 8.64
N GLY A 381 -10.48 13.36 9.39
CA GLY A 381 -11.55 12.49 8.90
C GLY A 381 -11.16 11.66 7.67
N GLY A 382 -9.88 11.33 7.47
CA GLY A 382 -9.42 10.62 6.29
C GLY A 382 -9.00 11.50 5.12
N ILE A 383 -9.11 12.82 5.24
CA ILE A 383 -9.03 13.77 4.13
C ILE A 383 -7.99 14.85 4.44
N SER A 384 -7.15 15.20 3.47
CA SER A 384 -6.16 16.28 3.62
C SER A 384 -6.84 17.65 3.81
N ASN A 385 -6.45 18.38 4.86
CA ASN A 385 -7.06 19.67 5.22
C ASN A 385 -6.32 20.89 4.63
N GLY A 386 -5.10 20.70 4.13
CA GLY A 386 -4.25 21.74 3.52
C GLY A 386 -3.10 22.21 4.38
N GLU A 387 -3.04 21.80 5.65
CA GLU A 387 -1.84 21.97 6.47
C GLU A 387 -0.75 20.98 6.06
N ILE A 388 0.46 21.16 6.60
CA ILE A 388 1.57 20.23 6.38
C ILE A 388 1.14 18.82 6.83
N ILE A 389 1.21 17.85 5.92
CA ILE A 389 1.04 16.45 6.33
C ILE A 389 2.32 16.00 7.00
N LYS A 390 2.25 15.55 8.25
CA LYS A 390 3.41 15.13 9.04
C LYS A 390 3.25 13.69 9.49
N MET A 391 4.28 12.89 9.27
CA MET A 391 4.32 11.49 9.69
C MET A 391 5.71 11.05 10.15
N ARG A 392 5.77 10.01 10.98
CA ARG A 392 7.00 9.39 11.48
C ARG A 392 6.96 7.89 11.22
N ILE A 393 8.07 7.35 10.69
CA ILE A 393 8.20 5.95 10.30
C ILE A 393 9.35 5.34 11.08
N ALA A 394 9.06 4.31 11.87
CA ALA A 394 10.05 3.62 12.69
C ALA A 394 10.64 2.42 11.95
N PHE A 395 11.97 2.33 11.94
CA PHE A 395 12.74 1.25 11.32
C PHE A 395 13.50 0.48 12.40
N LYS A 396 13.40 -0.85 12.37
CA LYS A 396 14.20 -1.73 13.23
C LYS A 396 15.69 -1.73 12.81
N PRO A 397 16.60 -2.16 13.70
CA PRO A 397 17.98 -2.43 13.34
C PRO A 397 18.11 -3.46 12.19
N THR A 398 19.19 -3.35 11.42
CA THR A 398 19.53 -4.31 10.37
C THR A 398 19.76 -5.69 10.97
N SER A 399 18.99 -6.69 10.54
CA SER A 399 19.05 -8.03 11.16
C SER A 399 20.38 -8.78 10.92
N THR A 400 21.09 -8.48 9.83
CA THR A 400 22.38 -9.11 9.56
C THR A 400 23.51 -8.30 10.19
N ILE A 401 24.14 -8.90 11.19
CA ILE A 401 25.20 -8.30 12.01
C ILE A 401 26.42 -9.23 12.07
N GLY A 402 27.58 -8.69 12.43
CA GLY A 402 28.85 -9.43 12.52
C GLY A 402 29.01 -10.28 13.78
N LYS A 403 27.96 -10.38 14.61
CA LYS A 403 27.92 -11.24 15.79
C LYS A 403 27.31 -12.60 15.45
N LYS A 404 27.74 -13.64 16.16
CA LYS A 404 27.10 -14.96 16.10
C LYS A 404 25.65 -14.87 16.56
N GLN A 405 24.76 -15.57 15.87
CA GLN A 405 23.35 -15.65 16.23
C GLN A 405 22.88 -17.11 16.18
N ASN A 406 22.13 -17.53 17.19
CA ASN A 406 21.48 -18.85 17.21
C ASN A 406 20.32 -18.88 16.23
N THR A 407 20.19 -19.96 15.48
CA THR A 407 19.13 -20.16 14.50
C THR A 407 18.98 -21.64 14.16
N VAL A 408 18.07 -21.96 13.24
CA VAL A 408 17.90 -23.33 12.73
C VAL A 408 18.18 -23.41 11.23
N THR A 409 18.63 -24.59 10.81
CA THR A 409 18.75 -24.94 9.39
C THR A 409 17.39 -25.22 8.78
N ARG A 410 17.33 -25.34 7.44
CA ARG A 410 16.12 -25.82 6.74
C ARG A 410 15.71 -27.23 7.19
N GLY A 411 16.67 -28.03 7.67
CA GLY A 411 16.45 -29.36 8.27
C GLY A 411 15.91 -29.34 9.70
N LYS A 412 15.68 -28.15 10.28
CA LYS A 412 15.26 -27.92 11.68
C LYS A 412 16.31 -28.24 12.74
N GLU A 413 17.56 -28.41 12.33
CA GLU A 413 18.69 -28.57 13.26
C GLU A 413 19.15 -27.20 13.79
N GLU A 414 19.33 -27.11 15.10
CA GLU A 414 19.90 -25.93 15.78
C GLU A 414 21.34 -25.67 15.31
N THR A 415 21.68 -24.41 15.07
CA THR A 415 22.99 -24.01 14.58
C THR A 415 23.33 -22.56 14.95
N GLU A 416 24.59 -22.18 14.80
CA GLU A 416 25.04 -20.79 14.91
C GLU A 416 25.33 -20.22 13.53
N LEU A 417 24.74 -19.06 13.23
CA LEU A 417 25.05 -18.30 12.03
C LEU A 417 25.96 -17.12 12.38
N LEU A 418 27.13 -17.06 11.74
CA LEU A 418 27.99 -15.88 11.71
C LEU A 418 27.94 -15.29 10.30
N ALA A 419 27.12 -14.26 10.10
CA ALA A 419 27.02 -13.62 8.80
C ALA A 419 28.29 -12.82 8.50
N ARG A 420 29.11 -13.33 7.58
CA ARG A 420 30.25 -12.62 7.01
C ARG A 420 29.75 -11.71 5.89
N GLY A 421 30.07 -10.42 5.93
CA GLY A 421 29.67 -9.52 4.85
C GLY A 421 29.56 -8.05 5.24
N ARG A 422 29.19 -7.27 4.23
CA ARG A 422 29.06 -5.81 4.25
C ARG A 422 27.60 -5.42 4.49
N HIS A 423 27.21 -5.27 5.74
CA HIS A 423 25.83 -4.93 6.12
C HIS A 423 25.71 -3.48 6.57
N ASP A 424 24.55 -2.88 6.34
CA ASP A 424 24.25 -1.52 6.81
C ASP A 424 24.21 -1.53 8.35
N PRO A 425 25.04 -0.73 9.05
CA PRO A 425 24.92 -0.57 10.51
C PRO A 425 23.66 0.21 10.88
N CYS A 426 23.11 1.01 9.96
CA CYS A 426 21.82 1.67 10.09
C CYS A 426 21.19 1.88 8.71
N VAL A 427 19.93 1.46 8.53
CA VAL A 427 19.21 1.59 7.23
C VAL A 427 18.54 2.96 7.04
N VAL A 428 18.40 3.72 8.12
CA VAL A 428 17.53 4.90 8.18
C VAL A 428 17.95 6.02 7.22
N PRO A 429 19.24 6.36 7.04
CA PRO A 429 19.64 7.38 6.06
C PRO A 429 19.20 7.03 4.63
N ARG A 430 19.30 5.75 4.25
CA ARG A 430 18.87 5.25 2.94
C ARG A 430 17.35 5.15 2.80
N ALA A 431 16.64 5.06 3.92
CA ALA A 431 15.18 5.01 3.93
C ALA A 431 14.53 6.36 3.59
N VAL A 432 15.23 7.48 3.74
CA VAL A 432 14.73 8.84 3.43
C VAL A 432 14.09 8.93 2.02
N PRO A 433 14.81 8.69 0.91
CA PRO A 433 14.21 8.74 -0.43
C PRO A 433 13.15 7.65 -0.66
N MET A 434 13.21 6.54 0.08
CA MET A 434 12.22 5.46 -0.01
C MET A 434 10.87 5.87 0.62
N VAL A 435 10.91 6.59 1.74
CA VAL A 435 9.74 7.15 2.42
C VAL A 435 9.12 8.25 1.54
N GLU A 436 9.93 9.18 1.03
CA GLU A 436 9.44 10.22 0.12
C GLU A 436 8.71 9.63 -1.09
N ALA A 437 9.31 8.61 -1.71
CA ALA A 437 8.74 7.93 -2.87
C ALA A 437 7.37 7.31 -2.54
N MET A 438 7.26 6.54 -1.45
CA MET A 438 6.00 5.90 -1.08
C MET A 438 4.90 6.91 -0.72
N VAL A 439 5.25 8.02 -0.07
CA VAL A 439 4.29 9.11 0.21
C VAL A 439 3.83 9.77 -1.09
N ALA A 440 4.75 10.08 -2.00
CA ALA A 440 4.40 10.66 -3.30
C ALA A 440 3.49 9.74 -4.13
N LEU A 441 3.73 8.43 -4.10
CA LEU A 441 2.89 7.44 -4.79
C LEU A 441 1.45 7.43 -4.25
N VAL A 442 1.26 7.51 -2.93
CA VAL A 442 -0.10 7.63 -2.36
C VAL A 442 -0.76 8.93 -2.79
N LEU A 443 -0.05 10.06 -2.68
CA LEU A 443 -0.62 11.36 -2.98
C LEU A 443 -1.03 11.51 -4.45
N VAL A 444 -0.22 11.02 -5.39
CA VAL A 444 -0.59 11.09 -6.82
C VAL A 444 -1.77 10.16 -7.14
N ASP A 445 -1.84 8.98 -6.52
CA ASP A 445 -2.96 8.04 -6.69
C ASP A 445 -4.27 8.66 -6.16
N GLN A 446 -4.23 9.27 -4.98
CA GLN A 446 -5.37 9.96 -4.38
C GLN A 446 -5.75 11.23 -5.14
N LEU A 447 -4.78 11.95 -5.70
CA LEU A 447 -5.05 13.10 -6.59
C LEU A 447 -5.81 12.66 -7.84
N MET A 448 -5.40 11.56 -8.47
CA MET A 448 -6.09 11.00 -9.63
C MET A 448 -7.50 10.52 -9.27
N ALA A 449 -7.67 9.86 -8.12
CA ALA A 449 -8.98 9.47 -7.60
C ALA A 449 -9.90 10.69 -7.41
N GLN A 450 -9.38 11.76 -6.79
CA GLN A 450 -10.10 13.00 -6.56
C GLN A 450 -10.57 13.63 -7.89
N TYR A 451 -9.72 13.64 -8.91
CA TYR A 451 -10.10 14.11 -10.24
C TYR A 451 -11.20 13.25 -10.86
N ALA A 452 -11.02 11.93 -10.84
CA ALA A 452 -11.96 11.00 -11.45
C ALA A 452 -13.35 11.05 -10.81
N GLN A 453 -13.43 11.18 -9.48
CA GLN A 453 -14.68 11.13 -8.73
C GLN A 453 -15.33 12.51 -8.57
N CYS A 454 -14.56 13.55 -8.25
CA CYS A 454 -15.09 14.83 -7.77
C CYS A 454 -15.13 15.95 -8.80
N GLN A 455 -14.61 15.73 -10.03
CA GLN A 455 -14.63 16.74 -11.10
C GLN A 455 -15.60 16.40 -12.24
N LEU A 456 -16.48 15.41 -12.06
CA LEU A 456 -17.51 15.07 -13.04
C LEU A 456 -18.59 16.17 -13.17
N PHE A 457 -18.83 16.92 -12.09
CA PHE A 457 -19.75 18.05 -12.04
C PHE A 457 -19.03 19.30 -11.54
N PRO A 458 -19.55 20.51 -11.84
CA PRO A 458 -18.99 21.74 -11.29
C PRO A 458 -18.95 21.71 -9.76
N ILE A 459 -17.85 22.19 -9.18
CA ILE A 459 -17.70 22.32 -7.73
C ILE A 459 -18.64 23.41 -7.18
N ASN A 460 -18.93 23.34 -5.88
CA ASN A 460 -19.57 24.44 -5.15
C ASN A 460 -18.51 25.44 -4.67
N PRO A 461 -18.32 26.59 -5.34
CA PRO A 461 -17.26 27.53 -4.99
C PRO A 461 -17.46 28.23 -3.64
N ALA A 462 -18.64 28.11 -3.02
CA ALA A 462 -18.86 28.63 -1.67
C ALA A 462 -18.22 27.73 -0.60
N LEU A 463 -17.97 26.45 -0.90
CA LEU A 463 -17.48 25.44 0.05
C LEU A 463 -16.21 24.72 -0.41
N GLN A 464 -15.91 24.73 -1.71
CA GLN A 464 -14.83 23.98 -2.33
C GLN A 464 -13.87 24.92 -3.07
N GLU A 465 -12.58 24.63 -2.95
CA GLU A 465 -11.54 25.29 -3.74
C GLU A 465 -11.34 24.56 -5.08
N PRO A 466 -11.16 25.27 -6.20
CA PRO A 466 -10.87 24.63 -7.48
C PRO A 466 -9.50 23.97 -7.46
N MET A 467 -9.43 22.76 -8.00
CA MET A 467 -8.18 22.09 -8.34
C MET A 467 -7.63 22.71 -9.64
N LEU A 468 -6.75 23.70 -9.50
CA LEU A 468 -6.15 24.40 -10.63
C LEU A 468 -5.17 23.47 -11.35
N LEU A 469 -5.42 23.21 -12.63
CA LEU A 469 -4.47 22.50 -13.47
C LEU A 469 -3.24 23.39 -13.70
N PRO A 470 -2.02 22.82 -13.71
CA PRO A 470 -0.84 23.59 -14.09
C PRO A 470 -0.96 24.06 -15.54
N GLU A 471 -0.62 25.34 -15.78
CA GLU A 471 -0.37 25.82 -17.13
C GLU A 471 0.84 25.06 -17.68
N LEU A 472 0.60 24.16 -18.64
CA LEU A 472 1.69 23.50 -19.36
C LEU A 472 2.22 24.49 -20.40
N GLU A 473 3.51 24.82 -20.32
CA GLU A 473 4.16 25.54 -21.43
C GLU A 473 3.97 24.74 -22.73
N PRO A 474 3.68 25.42 -23.86
CA PRO A 474 3.52 24.75 -25.13
C PRO A 474 4.80 23.98 -25.48
N ILE A 475 4.67 22.65 -25.61
CA ILE A 475 5.78 21.78 -26.01
C ILE A 475 6.22 22.23 -27.41
N ARG A 476 7.45 22.72 -27.53
CA ARG A 476 8.09 22.96 -28.84
C ARG A 476 8.48 21.62 -29.43
N VAL A 477 7.53 20.93 -30.03
CA VAL A 477 7.84 19.79 -30.90
C VAL A 477 8.47 20.37 -32.16
N SER A 478 9.75 20.13 -32.37
CA SER A 478 10.38 20.38 -33.67
C SER A 478 9.81 19.35 -34.64
N LEU A 479 8.78 19.74 -35.40
CA LEU A 479 8.20 18.93 -36.48
C LEU A 479 9.22 18.61 -37.57
#